data_AF-A0A955BWY8-F1
#
_entry.id   AF-A0A955BWY8-F1
#
_cell.length_a   1.000
_cell.length_b   1.000
_cell.length_c   1.000
_cell.angle_alpha   90.00
_cell.angle_beta   90.00
_cell.angle_gamma   90.00
#
_symmetry.space_group_name_H-M   'P 1'
#
loop_
_entity.id
_entity.type
_entity.pdbx_description
1 polymer ?
#
loop_
_entity_poly.entity_id
_entity_poly.type
_entity_poly.pdbx_seq_one_letter_code
_entity_poly.pdbx_strand_id
1 'polypeptide(L)'
;EGEMLGMAFFKSLVKHHGKTYFEPVGKLLAAEGIREPNLLNPAHVMKLLPVAWPYLKWNVARRLMGSAAPKIPDMPRELRGHAVYACEQLQAMALEISGTMQKFQLSLADRQCRMAELSGRCQDLITILATSMYAGREQATPDPGDELIRQAADLLCQKLRDKLTCKRPSNAYFKQVTSLGAEIAKGGFPGTEEIDPGEIMMKYDRA
;
A
#
# COMPACT_ATOMS: atom_id res chain seq x y z
N GLU A 1 -17.81 0.48 8.49
CA GLU A 1 -17.26 -0.88 8.28
C GLU A 1 -15.83 -0.88 7.73
N GLY A 2 -15.52 -0.09 6.69
CA GLY A 2 -14.17 -0.04 6.09
C GLY A 2 -13.02 0.27 7.05
N GLU A 3 -13.24 1.12 8.07
CA GLU A 3 -12.22 1.44 9.07
C GLU A 3 -11.88 0.24 9.97
N MET A 4 -12.87 -0.56 10.39
CA MET A 4 -12.62 -1.76 11.21
C MET A 4 -11.82 -2.82 10.43
N LEU A 5 -12.15 -3.03 9.15
CA LEU A 5 -11.38 -3.91 8.26
C LEU A 5 -9.95 -3.39 8.08
N GLY A 6 -9.80 -2.07 7.90
CA GLY A 6 -8.48 -1.43 7.84
C GLY A 6 -7.66 -1.61 9.12
N MET A 7 -8.28 -1.56 10.29
CA MET A 7 -7.60 -1.83 11.56
C MET A 7 -7.20 -3.30 11.71
N ALA A 8 -8.04 -4.23 11.28
CA ALA A 8 -7.72 -5.66 11.28
C ALA A 8 -6.54 -5.98 10.34
N PHE A 9 -6.52 -5.37 9.16
CA PHE A 9 -5.41 -5.46 8.22
C PHE A 9 -4.12 -4.87 8.82
N PHE A 10 -4.18 -3.68 9.42
CA PHE A 10 -3.00 -3.10 10.06
C PHE A 10 -2.46 -3.98 11.19
N LYS A 11 -3.36 -4.55 12.00
CA LYS A 11 -3.00 -5.49 13.06
C LYS A 11 -2.26 -6.72 12.50
N SER A 12 -2.67 -7.25 11.35
CA SER A 12 -1.99 -8.39 10.74
C SER A 12 -0.58 -8.03 10.25
N LEU A 13 -0.39 -6.83 9.67
CA LEU A 13 0.91 -6.33 9.24
C LEU A 13 1.90 -6.18 10.40
N VAL A 14 1.46 -5.59 11.51
CA VAL A 14 2.35 -5.30 12.64
C VAL A 14 2.59 -6.50 13.55
N LYS A 15 1.70 -7.51 13.55
CA LYS A 15 1.77 -8.63 14.50
C LYS A 15 3.08 -9.41 14.40
N HIS A 16 3.48 -9.82 13.20
CA HIS A 16 4.72 -10.57 13.04
C HIS A 16 5.94 -9.72 13.39
N HIS A 17 5.99 -8.48 12.91
CA HIS A 17 7.08 -7.54 13.19
C HIS A 17 7.22 -7.23 14.69
N GLY A 18 6.09 -7.02 15.37
CA GLY A 18 5.97 -6.83 16.82
C GLY A 18 6.54 -8.00 17.61
N LYS A 19 6.11 -9.22 17.28
CA LYS A 19 6.59 -10.44 17.93
C LYS A 19 8.08 -10.69 17.72
N THR A 20 8.57 -10.45 16.50
CA THR A 20 9.96 -10.73 16.14
C THR A 20 10.94 -9.74 16.77
N TYR A 21 10.61 -8.44 16.82
CA TYR A 21 11.57 -7.40 17.17
C TYR A 21 11.29 -6.66 18.48
N PHE A 22 10.03 -6.49 18.87
CA PHE A 22 9.67 -5.66 20.02
C PHE A 22 9.33 -6.50 21.27
N GLU A 23 8.69 -7.67 21.10
CA GLU A 23 8.34 -8.57 22.19
C GLU A 23 9.57 -9.05 23.01
N PRO A 24 10.70 -9.46 22.39
CA PRO A 24 11.88 -9.89 23.16
C PRO A 24 12.47 -8.77 24.03
N VAL A 25 12.49 -7.55 23.51
CA VAL A 25 12.96 -6.36 24.22
C VAL A 25 12.03 -6.06 25.42
N GLY A 26 10.71 -6.07 25.19
CA GLY A 26 9.72 -5.85 26.24
C GLY A 26 9.79 -6.89 27.36
N LYS A 27 9.95 -8.17 27.03
CA LYS A 27 10.11 -9.26 28.01
C LYS A 27 11.36 -9.08 28.87
N LEU A 28 12.49 -8.68 28.27
CA LEU A 28 13.72 -8.45 29.01
C LEU A 28 13.58 -7.25 29.96
N LEU A 29 13.01 -6.13 29.49
CA LEU A 29 12.78 -4.96 30.33
C LEU A 29 11.86 -5.28 31.52
N ALA A 30 10.81 -6.07 31.30
CA ALA A 30 9.91 -6.52 32.35
C ALA A 30 10.61 -7.44 33.36
N ALA A 31 11.42 -8.40 32.89
CA ALA A 31 12.17 -9.32 33.76
C ALA A 31 13.20 -8.59 34.64
N GLU A 32 13.80 -7.51 34.14
CA GLU A 32 14.80 -6.71 34.84
C GLU A 32 14.18 -5.56 35.67
N GLY A 33 12.85 -5.41 35.66
CA GLY A 33 12.15 -4.31 36.36
C GLY A 33 12.47 -2.91 35.80
N ILE A 34 12.99 -2.82 34.58
CA ILE A 34 13.41 -1.57 33.95
C ILE A 34 12.19 -0.92 33.30
N ARG A 35 11.64 0.12 33.95
CA ARG A 35 10.54 0.91 33.39
C ARG A 35 10.97 1.75 32.18
N GLU A 36 12.15 2.35 32.26
CA GLU A 36 12.75 3.11 31.15
C GLU A 36 14.21 2.71 30.96
N PRO A 37 14.59 2.22 29.76
CA PRO A 37 15.98 1.87 29.48
C PRO A 37 16.85 3.13 29.40
N ASN A 38 17.70 3.33 30.40
CA ASN A 38 18.77 4.32 30.33
C ASN A 38 19.92 3.82 29.43
N LEU A 39 20.02 4.37 28.23
CA LEU A 39 21.07 4.03 27.25
C LEU A 39 22.46 4.54 27.64
N LEU A 40 22.56 5.44 28.63
CA LEU A 40 23.84 5.90 29.19
C LEU A 40 24.38 4.95 30.27
N ASN A 41 23.59 3.95 30.71
CA ASN A 41 24.05 2.93 31.62
C ASN A 41 24.64 1.73 30.84
N PRO A 42 25.95 1.47 30.91
CA PRO A 42 26.59 0.39 30.18
C PRO A 42 26.01 -0.99 30.53
N ALA A 43 25.55 -1.21 31.77
CA ALA A 43 24.93 -2.47 32.15
C ALA A 43 23.58 -2.72 31.46
N HIS A 44 22.76 -1.68 31.28
CA HIS A 44 21.49 -1.79 30.54
C HIS A 44 21.75 -2.07 29.06
N VAL A 45 22.73 -1.38 28.48
CA VAL A 45 23.11 -1.55 27.07
C VAL A 45 23.62 -2.97 26.81
N MET A 46 24.52 -3.49 27.66
CA MET A 46 25.05 -4.86 27.51
C MET A 46 23.95 -5.93 27.61
N LYS A 47 22.93 -5.72 28.46
CA LYS A 47 21.77 -6.62 28.55
C LYS A 47 20.82 -6.50 27.36
N LEU A 48 20.55 -5.29 26.89
CA LEU A 48 19.58 -5.03 25.80
C LEU A 48 20.13 -5.33 24.40
N LEU A 49 21.44 -5.20 24.20
CA LEU A 49 22.09 -5.38 22.90
C LEU A 49 21.73 -6.71 22.21
N PRO A 50 21.84 -7.89 22.87
CA PRO A 50 21.53 -9.16 22.22
C PRO A 50 20.08 -9.26 21.70
N VAL A 51 19.10 -8.73 22.43
CA VAL A 51 17.69 -8.77 22.05
C VAL A 51 17.31 -7.66 21.06
N ALA A 52 18.02 -6.54 21.08
CA ALA A 52 17.83 -5.43 20.13
C ALA A 52 18.59 -5.64 18.81
N TRP A 53 19.64 -6.46 18.79
CA TRP A 53 20.51 -6.68 17.63
C TRP A 53 19.76 -7.12 16.36
N PRO A 54 18.80 -8.08 16.41
CA PRO A 54 18.05 -8.46 15.23
C PRO A 54 17.29 -7.28 14.60
N TYR A 55 16.70 -6.42 15.42
CA TYR A 55 15.99 -5.22 14.97
C TYR A 55 16.94 -4.20 14.34
N LEU A 56 18.07 -3.93 15.00
CA LEU A 56 19.09 -3.01 14.49
C LEU A 56 19.63 -3.50 13.15
N LYS A 57 20.01 -4.78 13.06
CA LYS A 57 20.45 -5.42 11.83
C LYS A 57 19.41 -5.28 10.72
N TRP A 58 18.14 -5.56 11.00
CA TRP A 58 17.05 -5.43 10.04
C TRP A 58 16.84 -3.98 9.57
N ASN A 59 16.82 -3.01 10.49
CA ASN A 59 16.59 -1.60 10.18
C ASN A 59 17.74 -1.03 9.34
N VAL A 60 19.00 -1.34 9.71
CA VAL A 60 20.19 -0.95 8.95
C VAL A 60 20.18 -1.61 7.58
N ALA A 61 19.96 -2.92 7.52
CA ALA A 61 19.83 -3.68 6.28
C ALA A 61 18.80 -3.05 5.33
N ARG A 62 17.63 -2.65 5.84
CA ARG A 62 16.53 -2.12 5.02
C ARG A 62 16.69 -0.65 4.63
N ARG A 63 17.53 0.11 5.34
CA ARG A 63 17.91 1.49 4.95
C ARG A 63 19.08 1.51 3.98
N LEU A 64 20.02 0.58 4.12
CA LEU A 64 21.26 0.53 3.34
C LEU A 64 21.14 -0.33 2.07
N MET A 65 20.40 -1.44 2.11
CA MET A 65 20.00 -2.09 0.88
C MET A 65 18.97 -1.19 0.23
N GLY A 66 19.42 -0.36 -0.73
CA GLY A 66 18.53 0.33 -1.64
C GLY A 66 17.51 -0.66 -2.17
N SER A 67 16.26 -0.22 -2.33
CA SER A 67 15.14 -1.07 -2.70
C SER A 67 15.54 -2.02 -3.81
N ALA A 68 15.64 -3.32 -3.52
CA ALA A 68 16.01 -4.30 -4.52
C ALA A 68 15.05 -4.14 -5.69
N ALA A 69 15.58 -3.97 -6.90
CA ALA A 69 14.77 -3.73 -8.08
C ALA A 69 13.70 -4.83 -8.15
N PRO A 70 12.41 -4.47 -8.09
CA PRO A 70 11.36 -5.47 -8.05
C PRO A 70 11.43 -6.31 -9.32
N LYS A 71 11.35 -7.63 -9.17
CA LYS A 71 11.22 -8.54 -10.30
C LYS A 71 9.81 -8.44 -10.85
N ILE A 72 9.59 -7.48 -11.73
CA ILE A 72 8.30 -7.25 -12.41
C ILE A 72 8.35 -7.98 -13.75
N PRO A 73 7.30 -8.73 -14.12
CA PRO A 73 7.21 -9.37 -15.43
C PRO A 73 7.21 -8.33 -16.55
N ASP A 74 7.35 -8.79 -17.79
CA ASP A 74 7.18 -7.89 -18.93
C ASP A 74 5.73 -7.40 -18.98
N MET A 75 5.55 -6.09 -19.20
CA MET A 75 4.24 -5.44 -19.22
C MET A 75 4.35 -4.03 -19.84
N PRO A 76 3.24 -3.43 -20.30
CA PRO A 76 3.22 -2.08 -20.85
C PRO A 76 3.90 -1.04 -19.93
N ARG A 77 4.57 -0.06 -20.53
CA ARG A 77 5.44 0.90 -19.83
C ARG A 77 4.69 1.67 -18.74
N GLU A 78 3.45 2.03 -19.00
CA GLU A 78 2.54 2.77 -18.12
C GLU A 78 2.28 1.97 -16.85
N LEU A 79 1.83 0.72 -17.00
CA LEU A 79 1.56 -0.21 -15.90
C LEU A 79 2.84 -0.59 -15.14
N ARG A 80 3.95 -0.76 -15.85
CA ARG A 80 5.26 -1.02 -15.25
C ARG A 80 5.67 0.10 -14.30
N GLY A 81 5.46 1.36 -14.70
CA GLY A 81 5.75 2.51 -13.86
C GLY A 81 4.97 2.51 -12.55
N HIS A 82 3.71 2.09 -12.59
CA HIS A 82 2.86 1.97 -11.39
C HIS A 82 3.29 0.80 -10.50
N ALA A 83 3.62 -0.36 -11.08
CA ALA A 83 4.09 -1.53 -10.34
C ALA A 83 5.42 -1.24 -9.61
N VAL A 84 6.39 -0.62 -10.30
CA VAL A 84 7.67 -0.19 -9.70
C VAL A 84 7.42 0.76 -8.54
N TYR A 85 6.62 1.81 -8.76
CA TYR A 85 6.27 2.78 -7.73
C TYR A 85 5.65 2.10 -6.50
N ALA A 86 4.70 1.19 -6.71
CA ALA A 86 4.05 0.48 -5.61
C ALA A 86 5.05 -0.37 -4.81
N CYS A 87 5.94 -1.11 -5.48
CA CYS A 87 6.97 -1.90 -4.81
C CYS A 87 7.92 -1.04 -3.97
N GLU A 88 8.42 0.07 -4.51
CA GLU A 88 9.31 1.00 -3.80
C GLU A 88 8.62 1.59 -2.57
N GLN A 89 7.38 2.07 -2.74
CA GLN A 89 6.64 2.68 -1.65
C GLN A 89 6.21 1.66 -0.58
N LEU A 90 5.89 0.42 -0.95
CA LEU A 90 5.62 -0.64 0.03
C LEU A 90 6.85 -0.98 0.88
N GLN A 91 8.04 -0.93 0.29
CA GLN A 91 9.29 -1.10 1.03
C GLN A 91 9.51 0.07 2.01
N ALA A 92 9.26 1.31 1.58
CA ALA A 92 9.30 2.49 2.44
C ALA A 92 8.26 2.45 3.57
N MET A 93 7.03 1.99 3.28
CA MET A 93 5.96 1.82 4.26
C MET A 93 6.36 0.88 5.40
N ALA A 94 7.16 -0.15 5.14
CA ALA A 94 7.64 -1.03 6.21
C ALA A 94 8.49 -0.29 7.26
N LEU A 95 9.32 0.67 6.82
CA LEU A 95 10.10 1.52 7.72
C LEU A 95 9.20 2.50 8.48
N GLU A 96 8.21 3.09 7.81
CA GLU A 96 7.26 4.03 8.43
C GLU A 96 6.37 3.34 9.48
N ILE A 97 5.86 2.15 9.18
CA ILE A 97 5.11 1.31 10.12
C ILE A 97 6.00 0.94 11.30
N SER A 98 7.23 0.48 11.06
CA SER A 98 8.16 0.14 12.15
C SER A 98 8.49 1.36 13.03
N GLY A 99 8.69 2.54 12.44
CA GLY A 99 8.93 3.77 13.20
C GLY A 99 7.71 4.18 14.03
N THR A 100 6.50 3.98 13.50
CA THR A 100 5.25 4.22 14.21
C THR A 100 5.10 3.27 15.40
N MET A 101 5.44 1.97 15.22
CA MET A 101 5.47 0.99 16.30
C MET A 101 6.49 1.35 17.38
N GLN A 102 7.70 1.76 16.99
CA GLN A 102 8.74 2.17 17.93
C GLN A 102 8.34 3.43 18.72
N LYS A 103 7.71 4.41 18.05
CA LYS A 103 7.31 5.68 18.65
C LYS A 103 6.18 5.53 19.65
N PHE A 104 5.14 4.74 19.32
CA PHE A 104 3.94 4.65 20.15
C PHE A 104 3.90 3.41 21.02
N GLN A 105 4.65 2.35 20.71
CA GLN A 105 4.75 1.13 21.51
C GLN A 105 3.37 0.59 21.93
N LEU A 106 3.14 0.44 23.25
CA LEU A 106 1.85 -0.02 23.80
C LEU A 106 0.69 0.94 23.54
N SER A 107 0.97 2.25 23.44
CA SER A 107 -0.04 3.27 23.13
C SER A 107 -0.47 3.31 21.66
N LEU A 108 0.10 2.45 20.80
CA LEU A 108 -0.27 2.40 19.38
C LEU A 108 -1.76 2.10 19.19
N ALA A 109 -2.35 1.26 20.05
CA ALA A 109 -3.78 0.94 20.01
C ALA A 109 -4.69 2.17 20.19
N ASP A 110 -4.21 3.20 20.89
CA ASP A 110 -4.94 4.45 21.12
C ASP A 110 -4.78 5.42 19.94
N ARG A 111 -3.92 5.11 18.96
CA ARG A 111 -3.64 5.95 17.79
C ARG A 111 -4.41 5.48 16.55
N GLN A 112 -5.71 5.24 16.71
CA GLN A 112 -6.57 4.68 15.66
C GLN A 112 -6.53 5.48 14.35
N CYS A 113 -6.55 6.82 14.41
CA CYS A 113 -6.43 7.67 13.21
C CYS A 113 -5.11 7.43 12.46
N ARG A 114 -3.99 7.27 13.18
CA ARG A 114 -2.69 6.99 12.57
C ARG A 114 -2.63 5.58 12.00
N MET A 115 -3.22 4.60 12.67
CA MET A 115 -3.33 3.24 12.17
C MET A 115 -4.18 3.18 10.90
N ALA A 116 -5.32 3.87 10.89
CA ALA A 116 -6.23 3.95 9.75
C ALA A 116 -5.55 4.59 8.54
N GLU A 117 -4.82 5.69 8.73
CA GLU A 117 -4.10 6.37 7.66
C GLU A 117 -2.97 5.50 7.06
N LEU A 118 -2.13 4.88 7.89
CA LEU A 118 -1.06 3.98 7.41
C LEU A 118 -1.64 2.73 6.71
N SER A 119 -2.73 2.19 7.26
CA SER A 119 -3.45 1.07 6.69
C SER A 119 -4.00 1.40 5.31
N GLY A 120 -4.67 2.56 5.18
CA GLY A 120 -5.24 3.02 3.92
C GLY A 120 -4.17 3.22 2.84
N ARG A 121 -3.03 3.85 3.19
CA ARG A 121 -1.91 4.01 2.25
C ARG A 121 -1.33 2.67 1.80
N CYS A 122 -1.17 1.72 2.72
CA CYS A 122 -0.67 0.39 2.38
C CYS A 122 -1.65 -0.36 1.45
N GLN A 123 -2.96 -0.28 1.74
CA GLN A 123 -3.99 -0.86 0.87
C GLN A 123 -3.98 -0.21 -0.52
N ASP A 124 -3.93 1.12 -0.62
CA ASP A 124 -3.85 1.83 -1.91
C ASP A 124 -2.64 1.35 -2.74
N LEU A 125 -1.48 1.17 -2.10
CA LEU A 125 -0.27 0.65 -2.76
C LEU A 125 -0.41 -0.81 -3.20
N ILE A 126 -1.02 -1.66 -2.39
CA ILE A 126 -1.31 -3.05 -2.75
C ILE A 126 -2.28 -3.10 -3.91
N THR A 127 -3.31 -2.23 -3.92
CA THR A 127 -4.25 -2.10 -5.04
C THR A 127 -3.52 -1.69 -6.31
N ILE A 128 -2.65 -0.67 -6.28
CA ILE A 128 -1.84 -0.28 -7.44
C ILE A 128 -1.03 -1.48 -7.97
N LEU A 129 -0.35 -2.21 -7.08
CA LEU A 129 0.47 -3.36 -7.47
C LEU A 129 -0.38 -4.49 -8.07
N ALA A 130 -1.46 -4.88 -7.40
CA ALA A 130 -2.35 -5.94 -7.88
C ALA A 130 -3.01 -5.58 -9.22
N THR A 131 -3.50 -4.35 -9.35
CA THR A 131 -4.14 -3.84 -10.58
C THR A 131 -3.15 -3.79 -11.75
N SER A 132 -1.95 -3.25 -11.54
CA SER A 132 -0.92 -3.19 -12.60
C SER A 132 -0.44 -4.57 -13.03
N MET A 133 -0.26 -5.51 -12.09
CA MET A 133 0.11 -6.90 -12.39
C MET A 133 -1.00 -7.65 -13.12
N TYR A 134 -2.26 -7.43 -12.74
CA TYR A 134 -3.41 -8.04 -13.39
C TYR A 134 -3.58 -7.55 -14.82
N ALA A 135 -3.60 -6.24 -15.04
CA ALA A 135 -3.81 -5.66 -16.36
C ALA A 135 -2.58 -5.78 -17.28
N GLY A 136 -1.39 -5.91 -16.69
CA GLY A 136 -0.13 -6.08 -17.42
C GLY A 136 0.17 -7.53 -17.80
N ARG A 137 -0.67 -8.51 -17.41
CA ARG A 137 -0.48 -9.89 -17.83
C ARG A 137 -0.61 -10.03 -19.34
N GLU A 138 0.33 -10.74 -19.95
CA GLU A 138 0.22 -11.13 -21.35
C GLU A 138 -0.84 -12.23 -21.47
N GLN A 139 -1.86 -12.00 -22.30
CA GLN A 139 -2.89 -13.00 -22.60
C GLN A 139 -2.54 -13.68 -23.92
N ALA A 140 -2.77 -15.00 -24.00
CA ALA A 140 -2.46 -15.80 -25.18
C ALA A 140 -3.25 -15.37 -26.44
N THR A 141 -4.32 -14.60 -26.27
CA THR A 141 -5.15 -14.06 -27.34
C THR A 141 -5.45 -12.58 -27.03
N PRO A 142 -5.11 -11.62 -27.90
CA PRO A 142 -5.48 -10.23 -27.70
C PRO A 142 -6.98 -10.05 -27.92
N ASP A 143 -7.73 -9.79 -26.86
CA ASP A 143 -9.14 -9.38 -26.94
C ASP A 143 -9.20 -7.83 -26.94
N PRO A 144 -9.99 -7.16 -27.80
CA PRO A 144 -10.27 -5.73 -27.66
C PRO A 144 -10.69 -5.29 -26.24
N GLY A 145 -11.33 -6.18 -25.46
CA GLY A 145 -11.64 -5.93 -24.05
C GLY A 145 -10.42 -5.73 -23.13
N ASP A 146 -9.26 -6.29 -23.50
CA ASP A 146 -8.03 -6.16 -22.72
C ASP A 146 -7.48 -4.74 -22.72
N GLU A 147 -7.65 -4.02 -23.82
CA GLU A 147 -7.18 -2.64 -23.93
C GLU A 147 -7.99 -1.71 -23.00
N LEU A 148 -9.30 -1.92 -22.91
CA LEU A 148 -10.15 -1.19 -21.96
C LEU A 148 -9.78 -1.50 -20.51
N ILE A 149 -9.47 -2.77 -20.20
CA ILE A 149 -8.99 -3.17 -18.87
C ILE A 149 -7.66 -2.48 -18.54
N ARG A 150 -6.72 -2.40 -19.50
CA ARG A 150 -5.43 -1.72 -19.32
C ARG A 150 -5.60 -0.23 -19.06
N GLN A 151 -6.44 0.45 -19.83
CA GLN A 151 -6.72 1.87 -19.65
C GLN A 151 -7.43 2.14 -18.31
N ALA A 152 -8.39 1.31 -17.92
CA ALA A 152 -9.05 1.40 -16.61
C ALA A 152 -8.06 1.20 -15.46
N ALA A 153 -7.16 0.22 -15.59
CA ALA A 153 -6.11 -0.07 -14.62
C ALA A 153 -5.12 1.10 -14.48
N ASP A 154 -4.66 1.67 -15.61
CA ASP A 154 -3.78 2.83 -15.62
C ASP A 154 -4.44 4.03 -14.91
N LEU A 155 -5.69 4.36 -15.25
CA LEU A 155 -6.41 5.47 -14.63
C LEU A 155 -6.67 5.29 -13.13
N LEU A 156 -6.98 4.06 -12.69
CA LEU A 156 -7.09 3.75 -11.27
C LEU A 156 -5.74 3.95 -10.57
N CYS A 157 -4.65 3.46 -11.15
CA CYS A 157 -3.31 3.61 -10.60
C CYS A 157 -2.89 5.09 -10.53
N GLN A 158 -3.15 5.88 -11.57
CA GLN A 158 -2.92 7.33 -11.57
C GLN A 158 -3.68 8.02 -10.42
N LYS A 159 -4.98 7.74 -10.27
CA LYS A 159 -5.81 8.32 -9.19
C LYS A 159 -5.27 7.99 -7.80
N LEU A 160 -4.88 6.75 -7.56
CA LEU A 160 -4.35 6.31 -6.27
C LEU A 160 -2.96 6.93 -6.01
N ARG A 161 -2.12 7.08 -7.03
CA ARG A 161 -0.83 7.77 -6.91
C ARG A 161 -1.00 9.25 -6.59
N ASP A 162 -1.95 9.92 -7.24
CA ASP A 162 -2.27 11.32 -6.96
C ASP A 162 -2.78 11.50 -5.51
N LYS A 163 -3.64 10.58 -5.04
CA LYS A 163 -4.07 10.54 -3.63
C LYS A 163 -2.87 10.41 -2.68
N LEU A 164 -1.97 9.46 -2.93
CA LEU A 164 -0.79 9.20 -2.08
C LEU A 164 0.25 10.33 -2.11
N THR A 165 0.34 11.06 -3.22
CA THR A 165 1.29 12.17 -3.41
C THR A 165 0.65 13.55 -3.21
N CYS A 166 -0.63 13.59 -2.83
CA CYS A 166 -1.43 14.79 -2.68
C CYS A 166 -1.44 15.69 -3.93
N LYS A 167 -1.39 15.09 -5.12
CA LYS A 167 -1.46 15.80 -6.40
C LYS A 167 -2.90 16.03 -6.83
N ARG A 168 -3.10 17.14 -7.54
CA ARG A 168 -4.38 17.45 -8.19
C ARG A 168 -4.44 16.74 -9.56
N PRO A 169 -5.61 16.22 -9.96
CA PRO A 169 -5.78 15.65 -11.29
C PRO A 169 -5.48 16.68 -12.39
N SER A 170 -4.92 16.19 -13.50
CA SER A 170 -4.60 17.02 -14.66
C SER A 170 -5.74 17.05 -15.70
N ASN A 171 -5.73 18.03 -16.60
CA ASN A 171 -6.66 18.04 -17.74
C ASN A 171 -6.51 16.80 -18.64
N ALA A 172 -5.29 16.28 -18.77
CA ALA A 172 -5.04 15.05 -19.51
C ALA A 172 -5.74 13.84 -18.85
N TYR A 173 -5.66 13.74 -17.52
CA TYR A 173 -6.37 12.72 -16.74
C TYR A 173 -7.89 12.82 -16.95
N PHE A 174 -8.47 14.03 -16.87
CA PHE A 174 -9.91 14.21 -17.10
C PHE A 174 -10.33 13.77 -18.50
N LYS A 175 -9.55 14.13 -19.53
CA LYS A 175 -9.81 13.68 -20.90
C LYS A 175 -9.79 12.16 -21.02
N GLN A 176 -8.78 11.50 -20.44
CA GLN A 176 -8.67 10.03 -20.45
C GLN A 176 -9.85 9.36 -19.73
N VAL A 177 -10.23 9.83 -18.54
CA VAL A 177 -11.38 9.32 -17.79
C VAL A 177 -12.67 9.47 -18.58
N THR A 178 -12.91 10.63 -19.20
CA THR A 178 -14.12 10.85 -20.00
C THR A 178 -14.14 9.98 -21.25
N SER A 179 -13.01 9.84 -21.95
CA SER A 179 -12.88 8.97 -23.12
C SER A 179 -13.14 7.51 -22.77
N LEU A 180 -12.50 6.99 -21.72
CA LEU A 180 -12.72 5.61 -21.25
C LEU A 180 -14.18 5.40 -20.85
N GLY A 181 -14.76 6.33 -20.10
CA GLY A 181 -16.18 6.25 -19.70
C GLY A 181 -17.12 6.19 -20.90
N ALA A 182 -16.84 6.93 -21.96
CA ALA A 182 -17.63 6.89 -23.20
C ALA A 182 -17.47 5.56 -23.96
N GLU A 183 -16.32 4.91 -23.87
CA GLU A 183 -16.11 3.57 -24.47
C GLU A 183 -16.78 2.47 -23.66
N ILE A 184 -16.70 2.52 -22.33
CA ILE A 184 -17.41 1.61 -21.42
C ILE A 184 -18.92 1.72 -21.63
N ALA A 185 -19.46 2.94 -21.76
CA ALA A 185 -20.89 3.17 -21.98
C ALA A 185 -21.43 2.59 -23.30
N LYS A 186 -20.55 2.27 -24.27
CA LYS A 186 -20.93 1.57 -25.51
C LYS A 186 -21.04 0.05 -25.34
N GLY A 187 -20.82 -0.48 -24.13
CA GLY A 187 -20.90 -1.91 -23.83
C GLY A 187 -19.62 -2.68 -24.15
N GLY A 188 -18.47 -2.00 -24.30
CA GLY A 188 -17.21 -2.64 -24.66
C GLY A 188 -16.44 -3.27 -23.48
N PHE A 189 -16.86 -3.04 -22.23
CA PHE A 189 -16.09 -3.47 -21.06
C PHE A 189 -16.37 -4.93 -20.68
N PRO A 190 -15.35 -5.80 -20.60
CA PRO A 190 -15.55 -7.21 -20.28
C PRO A 190 -16.20 -7.43 -18.91
N GLY A 191 -17.11 -8.39 -18.82
CA GLY A 191 -17.79 -8.75 -17.57
C GLY A 191 -18.96 -7.83 -17.20
N THR A 192 -19.42 -7.00 -18.14
CA THR A 192 -20.61 -6.14 -17.98
C THR A 192 -21.77 -6.57 -18.86
N GLU A 193 -21.64 -7.68 -19.58
CA GLU A 193 -22.62 -8.19 -20.56
C GLU A 193 -23.94 -8.58 -19.90
N GLU A 194 -23.90 -8.99 -18.63
CA GLU A 194 -25.06 -9.40 -17.83
C GLU A 194 -25.69 -8.25 -17.05
N ILE A 195 -25.12 -7.04 -17.10
CA ILE A 195 -25.61 -5.88 -16.36
C ILE A 195 -26.67 -5.17 -17.19
N ASP A 196 -27.93 -5.23 -16.75
CA ASP A 196 -29.02 -4.48 -17.37
C ASP A 196 -28.86 -2.98 -17.09
N PRO A 197 -28.62 -2.13 -18.12
CA PRO A 197 -28.44 -0.71 -17.91
C PRO A 197 -29.74 -0.07 -17.41
N GLY A 198 -29.72 0.41 -16.18
CA GLY A 198 -30.85 1.14 -15.60
C GLY A 198 -31.18 2.42 -16.37
N GLU A 199 -32.45 2.82 -16.37
CA GLU A 199 -32.87 4.07 -17.00
C GLU A 199 -32.20 5.28 -16.33
N ILE A 200 -31.66 6.18 -17.15
CA ILE A 200 -31.13 7.46 -16.67
C ILE A 200 -32.32 8.31 -16.18
N MET A 201 -32.48 8.40 -14.86
CA MET A 201 -33.59 9.09 -14.18
C MET A 201 -33.64 10.61 -14.44
N MET A 202 -32.49 11.22 -14.76
CA MET A 202 -32.39 12.63 -15.14
C MET A 202 -31.65 12.74 -16.47
N LYS A 203 -32.39 12.66 -17.56
CA LYS A 203 -31.85 12.85 -18.91
C LYS A 203 -31.51 14.32 -19.07
N TYR A 204 -30.29 14.61 -19.54
CA TYR A 204 -29.96 15.95 -19.99
C TYR A 204 -30.56 16.13 -21.38
N ASP A 205 -31.53 17.04 -21.51
CA ASP A 205 -32.00 17.47 -22.82
C ASP A 205 -30.82 18.06 -23.57
N ARG A 206 -30.52 17.50 -24.75
CA ARG A 206 -29.48 18.07 -25.62
C ARG A 206 -29.95 19.45 -26.07
N ALA A 207 -29.25 20.50 -25.62
CA ALA A 207 -29.39 21.85 -26.15
C ALA A 207 -28.86 21.93 -27.59
#